data_AF-A0A631ZEY7-F1
#
_entry.id   AF-A0A631ZEY7-F1
#
_cell.length_a   1.000
_cell.length_b   1.000
_cell.length_c   1.000
_cell.angle_alpha   90.00
_cell.angle_beta   90.00
_cell.angle_gamma   90.00
#
_symmetry.space_group_name_H-M   'P 1'
#
loop_
_entity.id
_entity.type
_entity.pdbx_description
1 polymer ?
#
loop_
_entity_poly.entity_id
_entity_poly.type
_entity_poly.pdbx_seq_one_letter_code
_entity_poly.pdbx_strand_id
1 'polypeptide(L)'
;LGTPLYKISEARRGLASGNNEKFIREWTEVNKNSISILNIENANCKWFIHNKGGEAKRWYGNNSLIINWENNGHAIKNQEAKTSGDRGWRATSEEFYGKDGITWGGLTNAFLTFRWSDYGALFDTNKGPMMFPQENAYYLLGFLNSPLAIEYCKLLNPTISFQNADINR
;
A
#
# COMPACT_ATOMS: atom_id res chain seq x y z
N LEU A 1 4.84 -25.60 17.51
CA LEU A 1 3.83 -24.83 16.76
C LEU A 1 4.40 -23.44 16.51
N GLY A 2 4.33 -22.93 15.27
CA GLY A 2 4.90 -21.62 14.92
C GLY A 2 4.05 -20.42 15.39
N THR A 3 4.59 -19.21 15.27
CA THR A 3 3.90 -17.96 15.60
C THR A 3 3.11 -17.44 14.37
N PRO A 4 1.80 -17.14 14.49
CA PRO A 4 1.03 -16.54 13.41
C PRO A 4 1.61 -15.20 12.94
N LEU A 5 1.59 -14.95 11.62
CA LEU A 5 2.25 -13.79 11.03
C LEU A 5 1.67 -12.46 11.54
N TYR A 6 0.36 -12.36 11.74
CA TYR A 6 -0.28 -11.14 12.25
C TYR A 6 0.21 -10.72 13.65
N LYS A 7 0.77 -11.66 14.44
CA LYS A 7 1.39 -11.34 15.75
C LYS A 7 2.78 -10.75 15.60
N ILE A 8 3.45 -10.98 14.47
CA ILE A 8 4.77 -10.42 14.15
C ILE A 8 4.59 -9.07 13.46
N SER A 9 3.75 -9.03 12.42
CA SER A 9 3.39 -7.79 11.74
C SER A 9 2.03 -7.92 11.07
N GLU A 10 1.05 -7.21 11.62
CA GLU A 10 -0.30 -7.19 11.07
C GLU A 10 -0.35 -6.39 9.76
N ALA A 11 -0.94 -6.98 8.73
CA ALA A 11 -1.22 -6.29 7.48
C ALA A 11 -2.36 -5.28 7.63
N ARG A 12 -2.12 -4.05 7.16
CA ARG A 12 -3.03 -2.91 7.22
C ARG A 12 -3.58 -2.55 5.84
N ARG A 13 -4.77 -1.96 5.84
CA ARG A 13 -5.40 -1.32 4.69
C ARG A 13 -5.17 0.18 4.76
N GLY A 14 -4.67 0.76 3.68
CA GLY A 14 -4.47 2.19 3.59
C GLY A 14 -5.64 2.91 2.92
N LEU A 15 -5.28 3.88 2.09
CA LEU A 15 -6.16 4.81 1.42
C LEU A 15 -6.88 4.21 0.20
N ALA A 16 -8.20 4.42 0.14
CA ALA A 16 -9.00 4.32 -1.07
C ALA A 16 -9.38 5.73 -1.53
N SER A 17 -8.96 6.14 -2.73
CA SER A 17 -9.17 7.51 -3.23
C SER A 17 -10.59 7.79 -3.74
N GLY A 18 -11.39 6.76 -4.04
CA GLY A 18 -12.74 6.86 -4.64
C GLY A 18 -12.80 7.30 -6.10
N ASN A 19 -11.80 8.05 -6.56
CA ASN A 19 -11.61 8.45 -7.95
C ASN A 19 -10.11 8.50 -8.29
N ASN A 20 -9.58 7.42 -8.87
CA ASN A 20 -8.16 7.35 -9.23
C ASN A 20 -7.77 8.41 -10.27
N GLU A 21 -8.62 8.64 -11.28
CA GLU A 21 -8.36 9.63 -12.34
C GLU A 21 -8.27 11.06 -11.80
N LYS A 22 -8.89 11.37 -10.68
CA LYS A 22 -8.80 12.68 -10.04
C LYS A 22 -7.60 12.80 -9.09
N PHE A 23 -7.27 11.75 -8.35
CA PHE A 23 -6.36 11.85 -7.21
C PHE A 23 -5.02 11.13 -7.37
N ILE A 24 -4.83 10.30 -8.40
CA ILE A 24 -3.60 9.52 -8.59
C ILE A 24 -2.96 9.89 -9.92
N ARG A 25 -1.65 10.10 -9.92
CA ARG A 25 -0.84 10.46 -11.09
C ARG A 25 0.44 9.65 -11.09
N GLU A 26 1.09 9.56 -12.24
CA GLU A 26 2.51 9.23 -12.30
C GLU A 26 3.31 10.47 -11.86
N TRP A 27 4.43 10.28 -11.13
CA TRP A 27 5.23 11.42 -10.62
C TRP A 27 5.74 12.33 -11.73
N THR A 28 5.88 11.81 -12.95
CA THR A 28 6.32 12.53 -14.15
C THR A 28 5.25 13.48 -14.71
N GLU A 29 3.98 13.32 -14.32
CA GLU A 29 2.85 14.12 -14.82
C GLU A 29 2.68 15.46 -14.09
N VAL A 30 3.40 15.68 -12.98
CA VAL A 30 3.24 16.86 -12.14
C VAL A 30 4.56 17.59 -11.91
N ASN A 31 4.50 18.82 -11.42
CA ASN A 31 5.70 19.56 -11.03
C ASN A 31 6.37 18.88 -9.84
N LYS A 32 7.67 18.54 -9.97
CA LYS A 32 8.46 17.89 -8.91
C LYS A 32 8.44 18.65 -7.58
N ASN A 33 8.37 19.98 -7.61
CA ASN A 33 8.32 20.81 -6.39
C ASN A 33 7.00 20.69 -5.63
N SER A 34 5.99 20.03 -6.21
CA SER A 34 4.70 19.76 -5.56
C SER A 34 4.60 18.35 -4.96
N ILE A 35 5.69 17.56 -5.05
CA ILE A 35 5.77 16.19 -4.55
C ILE A 35 6.57 16.18 -3.24
N SER A 36 5.99 15.64 -2.18
CA SER A 36 6.72 15.32 -0.97
C SER A 36 7.40 13.96 -1.07
N ILE A 37 8.64 13.91 -0.58
CA ILE A 37 9.44 12.69 -0.43
C ILE A 37 9.88 12.64 1.03
N LEU A 38 9.79 11.47 1.66
CA LEU A 38 10.26 11.15 3.02
C LEU A 38 9.55 11.83 4.22
N ASN A 39 8.75 12.90 4.06
CA ASN A 39 8.08 13.53 5.20
C ASN A 39 6.63 13.94 4.90
N ILE A 40 5.67 13.38 5.64
CA ILE A 40 4.25 13.68 5.49
C ILE A 40 3.81 14.81 6.43
N GLU A 41 4.33 14.85 7.65
CA GLU A 41 3.78 15.67 8.74
C GLU A 41 4.02 17.18 8.58
N ASN A 42 5.01 17.58 7.77
CA ASN A 42 5.37 19.00 7.58
C ASN A 42 5.44 19.44 6.12
N ALA A 43 4.99 18.60 5.19
CA ALA A 43 5.07 18.93 3.78
C ALA A 43 3.88 19.80 3.36
N ASN A 44 4.15 21.06 3.00
CA ASN A 44 3.21 21.88 2.25
C ASN A 44 3.22 21.48 0.76
N CYS A 45 2.98 20.20 0.51
CA CYS A 45 2.98 19.58 -0.81
C CYS A 45 1.61 19.00 -1.12
N LYS A 46 1.30 18.93 -2.41
CA LYS A 46 0.04 18.38 -2.88
C LYS A 46 0.11 16.87 -3.05
N TRP A 47 1.23 16.39 -3.57
CA TRP A 47 1.40 15.02 -4.02
C TRP A 47 2.36 14.26 -3.11
N PHE A 48 2.05 13.01 -2.84
CA PHE A 48 2.86 12.12 -2.02
C PHE A 48 2.97 10.76 -2.70
N ILE A 49 4.09 10.07 -2.55
CA ILE A 49 4.29 8.75 -3.16
C ILE A 49 3.20 7.79 -2.65
N HIS A 50 2.66 6.95 -3.52
CA HIS A 50 1.53 6.07 -3.23
C HIS A 50 1.77 4.63 -3.66
N ASN A 51 1.85 3.72 -2.71
CA ASN A 51 1.95 2.29 -2.94
C ASN A 51 0.61 1.74 -3.46
N LYS A 52 0.56 1.47 -4.76
CA LYS A 52 -0.62 0.89 -5.42
C LYS A 52 -0.24 0.00 -6.60
N GLY A 53 -0.25 -1.31 -6.37
CA GLY A 53 -0.17 -2.32 -7.41
C GLY A 53 1.17 -2.33 -8.14
N GLY A 54 1.08 -2.31 -9.46
CA GLY A 54 2.22 -2.43 -10.37
C GLY A 54 2.57 -3.86 -10.71
N GLU A 55 3.61 -4.00 -11.52
CA GLU A 55 4.12 -5.30 -11.97
C GLU A 55 4.62 -6.15 -10.80
N ALA A 56 4.61 -7.48 -10.99
CA ALA A 56 5.21 -8.40 -10.04
C ALA A 56 6.73 -8.16 -9.98
N LYS A 57 7.17 -7.51 -8.91
CA LYS A 57 8.57 -7.23 -8.61
C LYS A 57 8.86 -7.65 -7.18
N ARG A 58 9.96 -8.39 -6.99
CA ARG A 58 10.50 -8.69 -5.67
C ARG A 58 11.38 -7.55 -5.19
N TRP A 59 11.54 -7.49 -3.88
CA TRP A 59 12.51 -6.68 -3.15
C TRP A 59 12.20 -5.19 -3.11
N TYR A 60 12.03 -4.52 -4.25
CA TYR A 60 11.86 -3.06 -4.29
C TYR A 60 11.23 -2.57 -5.60
N GLY A 61 10.63 -1.37 -5.58
CA GLY A 61 10.13 -0.66 -6.76
C GLY A 61 8.61 -0.53 -6.86
N ASN A 62 8.14 -0.12 -8.04
CA ASN A 62 6.79 0.39 -8.32
C ASN A 62 6.48 1.74 -7.64
N ASN A 63 7.50 2.57 -7.45
CA ASN A 63 7.44 3.84 -6.74
C ASN A 63 7.02 5.00 -7.68
N SER A 64 6.21 4.70 -8.71
CA SER A 64 5.94 5.66 -9.78
C SER A 64 4.69 6.51 -9.52
N LEU A 65 3.75 5.96 -8.76
CA LEU A 65 2.48 6.61 -8.46
C LEU A 65 2.59 7.58 -7.30
N ILE A 66 1.87 8.69 -7.44
CA ILE A 66 1.65 9.70 -6.41
C ILE A 66 0.16 9.92 -6.22
N ILE A 67 -0.24 10.27 -4.99
CA ILE A 67 -1.62 10.58 -4.62
C ILE A 67 -1.71 12.01 -4.06
N ASN A 68 -2.79 12.71 -4.40
CA ASN A 68 -3.08 14.00 -3.82
C ASN A 68 -3.51 13.82 -2.35
N TRP A 69 -2.65 14.21 -1.43
CA TRP A 69 -2.90 14.22 0.02
C TRP A 69 -2.77 15.62 0.62
N GLU A 70 -2.91 16.66 -0.21
CA GLU A 70 -2.89 18.05 0.21
C GLU A 70 -3.86 18.30 1.36
N ASN A 71 -3.44 19.12 2.34
CA ASN A 71 -4.24 19.48 3.50
C ASN A 71 -4.82 18.24 4.21
N ASN A 72 -3.97 17.23 4.45
CA ASN A 72 -4.34 15.95 5.06
C ASN A 72 -5.48 15.21 4.33
N GLY A 73 -5.40 15.21 2.99
CA GLY A 73 -6.37 14.53 2.13
C GLY A 73 -7.75 15.20 2.07
N HIS A 74 -7.85 16.50 2.37
CA HIS A 74 -9.12 17.23 2.44
C HIS A 74 -9.99 17.01 1.20
N ALA A 75 -9.40 17.06 0.00
CA ALA A 75 -10.14 16.89 -1.25
C ALA A 75 -10.68 15.46 -1.43
N ILE A 76 -10.00 14.44 -0.89
CA ILE A 76 -10.48 13.05 -0.90
C ILE A 76 -11.59 12.87 0.14
N LYS A 77 -11.38 13.41 1.35
CA LYS A 77 -12.29 13.28 2.50
C LYS A 77 -13.61 14.05 2.35
N ASN A 78 -13.68 15.00 1.42
CA ASN A 78 -14.88 15.80 1.14
C ASN A 78 -15.51 15.51 -0.23
N GLN A 79 -15.21 14.35 -0.83
CA GLN A 79 -15.95 13.94 -2.03
C GLN A 79 -17.39 13.59 -1.69
N GLU A 80 -18.29 13.90 -2.62
CA GLU A 80 -19.66 13.42 -2.58
C GLU A 80 -19.69 11.90 -2.53
N ALA A 81 -20.57 11.34 -1.71
CA ALA A 81 -20.76 9.91 -1.66
C ALA A 81 -21.29 9.41 -3.00
N LYS A 82 -20.87 8.20 -3.39
CA LYS A 82 -21.52 7.50 -4.48
C LYS A 82 -22.94 7.11 -4.04
N THR A 83 -23.77 6.80 -5.03
CA THR A 83 -25.15 6.34 -4.82
C THR A 83 -25.16 5.20 -3.78
N SER A 84 -26.13 5.22 -2.86
CA SER A 84 -26.35 4.17 -1.85
C SER A 84 -25.47 4.21 -0.59
N GLY A 85 -24.96 5.38 -0.18
CA GLY A 85 -24.31 5.56 1.13
C GLY A 85 -22.86 5.06 1.22
N ASP A 86 -22.32 4.51 0.14
CA ASP A 86 -20.89 4.26 0.00
C ASP A 86 -20.18 5.56 -0.41
N ARG A 87 -19.22 6.01 0.41
CA ARG A 87 -18.42 7.19 0.09
C ARG A 87 -17.49 6.95 -1.11
N GLY A 88 -17.21 5.70 -1.45
CA GLY A 88 -16.26 5.31 -2.49
C GLY A 88 -14.79 5.57 -2.11
N TRP A 89 -14.52 6.48 -1.18
CA TRP A 89 -13.21 6.75 -0.61
C TRP A 89 -13.14 6.36 0.87
N ARG A 90 -11.94 6.07 1.35
CA ARG A 90 -11.67 5.77 2.75
C ARG A 90 -10.23 6.07 3.10
N ALA A 91 -10.02 6.81 4.18
CA ALA A 91 -8.70 6.97 4.80
C ALA A 91 -8.67 6.09 6.05
N THR A 92 -7.81 5.08 6.06
CA THR A 92 -7.56 4.20 7.22
C THR A 92 -6.08 4.05 7.44
N SER A 93 -5.72 3.70 8.67
CA SER A 93 -4.33 3.48 9.08
C SER A 93 -3.44 4.68 8.77
N GLU A 94 -3.99 5.90 8.94
CA GLU A 94 -3.27 7.16 8.71
C GLU A 94 -2.02 7.26 9.62
N GLU A 95 -2.05 6.63 10.80
CA GLU A 95 -0.93 6.48 11.72
C GLU A 95 0.25 5.67 11.16
N PHE A 96 0.09 5.03 10.00
CA PHE A 96 1.13 4.31 9.27
C PHE A 96 1.58 5.00 7.99
N TYR A 97 0.97 6.13 7.62
CA TYR A 97 1.37 6.84 6.40
C TYR A 97 2.82 7.32 6.53
N GLY A 98 3.62 7.04 5.51
CA GLY A 98 5.02 7.42 5.49
C GLY A 98 5.95 6.50 6.27
N LYS A 99 5.44 5.46 6.93
CA LYS A 99 6.28 4.48 7.64
C LYS A 99 6.85 3.43 6.71
N ASP A 100 8.03 2.96 7.08
CA ASP A 100 8.71 1.89 6.38
C ASP A 100 7.99 0.56 6.56
N GLY A 101 7.93 -0.26 5.52
CA GLY A 101 7.24 -1.53 5.59
C GLY A 101 7.32 -2.38 4.34
N ILE A 102 6.57 -3.47 4.35
CA ILE A 102 6.48 -4.42 3.23
C ILE A 102 5.13 -4.23 2.54
N THR A 103 5.15 -4.03 1.23
CA THR A 103 3.95 -3.92 0.38
C THR A 103 3.89 -5.02 -0.68
N TRP A 104 2.71 -5.30 -1.19
CA TRP A 104 2.47 -6.22 -2.31
C TRP A 104 1.30 -5.74 -3.17
N GLY A 105 1.25 -6.21 -4.42
CA GLY A 105 0.08 -6.02 -5.26
C GLY A 105 -1.04 -6.95 -4.81
N GLY A 106 -2.24 -6.43 -4.52
CA GLY A 106 -3.38 -7.28 -4.10
C GLY A 106 -4.25 -7.84 -5.23
N LEU A 107 -3.98 -7.44 -6.48
CA LEU A 107 -4.55 -8.06 -7.69
C LEU A 107 -3.39 -8.44 -8.59
N THR A 108 -3.11 -9.73 -8.70
CA THR A 108 -1.94 -10.18 -9.46
C THR A 108 -2.38 -11.19 -10.51
N ASN A 109 -2.48 -10.77 -11.78
CA ASN A 109 -2.47 -11.69 -12.92
C ASN A 109 -1.13 -12.46 -13.02
N ALA A 110 -0.13 -12.05 -12.23
CA ALA A 110 1.22 -12.58 -12.13
C ALA A 110 1.50 -13.10 -10.70
N PHE A 111 2.69 -13.66 -10.48
CA PHE A 111 3.11 -14.20 -9.18
C PHE A 111 2.97 -13.18 -8.02
N LEU A 112 2.49 -13.63 -6.86
CA LEU A 112 2.53 -12.86 -5.62
C LEU A 112 3.98 -12.52 -5.29
N THR A 113 4.25 -11.22 -5.08
CA THR A 113 5.59 -10.71 -4.78
C THR A 113 5.51 -9.60 -3.75
N PHE A 114 6.50 -9.56 -2.86
CA PHE A 114 6.59 -8.59 -1.77
C PHE A 114 7.79 -7.67 -1.97
N ARG A 115 7.63 -6.39 -1.60
CA ARG A 115 8.64 -5.33 -1.76
C ARG A 115 8.78 -4.52 -0.48
N TRP A 116 9.99 -4.04 -0.25
CA TRP A 116 10.28 -3.04 0.75
C TRP A 116 9.84 -1.65 0.27
N SER A 117 9.36 -0.83 1.20
CA SER A 117 8.94 0.55 0.99
C SER A 117 9.49 1.40 2.12
N ASP A 118 10.42 2.30 1.82
CA ASP A 118 11.18 3.15 2.76
C ASP A 118 11.28 4.61 2.32
N TYR A 119 10.35 5.04 1.48
CA TYR A 119 10.40 6.35 0.80
C TYR A 119 9.26 7.29 1.22
N GLY A 120 8.68 7.07 2.40
CA GLY A 120 7.63 7.93 2.94
C GLY A 120 6.30 7.84 2.18
N ALA A 121 5.94 6.64 1.70
CA ALA A 121 4.74 6.43 0.91
C ALA A 121 3.44 6.40 1.74
N LEU A 122 2.35 6.87 1.14
CA LEU A 122 1.01 6.40 1.46
C LEU A 122 0.78 5.06 0.77
N PHE A 123 -0.26 4.34 1.15
CA PHE A 123 -0.50 2.99 0.63
C PHE A 123 -1.98 2.73 0.39
N ASP A 124 -2.29 1.88 -0.59
CA ASP A 124 -3.65 1.61 -1.05
C ASP A 124 -4.36 0.55 -0.20
N THR A 125 -5.69 0.56 -0.19
CA THR A 125 -6.48 -0.47 0.51
C THR A 125 -6.33 -1.86 -0.12
N ASN A 126 -6.55 -2.00 -1.43
CA ASN A 126 -6.73 -3.31 -2.07
C ASN A 126 -5.58 -3.66 -3.02
N LYS A 127 -4.93 -2.67 -3.63
CA LYS A 127 -3.86 -2.92 -4.60
C LYS A 127 -2.47 -2.67 -4.02
N GLY A 128 -2.34 -2.17 -2.82
CA GLY A 128 -1.05 -1.92 -2.18
C GLY A 128 -1.14 -1.90 -0.66
N PRO A 129 -1.79 -2.88 -0.01
CA PRO A 129 -1.73 -2.98 1.45
C PRO A 129 -0.28 -3.12 1.93
N MET A 130 -0.07 -2.86 3.22
CA MET A 130 1.26 -2.88 3.83
C MET A 130 1.27 -3.53 5.20
N MET A 131 2.43 -4.06 5.58
CA MET A 131 2.75 -4.46 6.95
C MET A 131 4.00 -3.70 7.43
N PHE A 132 4.10 -3.49 8.74
CA PHE A 132 5.07 -2.59 9.35
C PHE A 132 5.90 -3.32 10.43
N PRO A 133 6.74 -4.31 10.05
CA PRO A 133 7.52 -5.10 11.01
C PRO A 133 8.53 -4.20 11.73
N GLN A 134 8.56 -4.28 13.06
CA GLN A 134 9.49 -3.49 13.89
C GLN A 134 10.88 -4.15 13.99
N GLU A 135 10.94 -5.47 13.86
CA GLU A 135 12.17 -6.25 13.94
C GLU A 135 12.28 -7.19 12.74
N ASN A 136 13.51 -7.50 12.33
CA ASN A 136 13.80 -8.51 11.30
C ASN A 136 13.06 -8.28 9.97
N ALA A 137 12.77 -7.02 9.61
CA ALA A 137 11.97 -6.66 8.45
C ALA A 137 12.47 -7.30 7.14
N TYR A 138 13.79 -7.27 6.89
CA TYR A 138 14.38 -7.90 5.71
C TYR A 138 14.32 -9.43 5.72
N TYR A 139 14.42 -10.05 6.91
CA TYR A 139 14.23 -11.49 7.04
C TYR A 139 12.78 -11.88 6.72
N LEU A 140 11.81 -11.12 7.23
CA LEU A 140 10.40 -11.33 6.91
C LEU A 140 10.13 -11.13 5.41
N LEU A 141 10.70 -10.10 4.79
CA LEU A 141 10.62 -9.89 3.34
C LEU A 141 11.23 -11.05 2.55
N GLY A 142 12.37 -11.58 3.01
CA GLY A 142 13.01 -12.77 2.44
C GLY A 142 12.12 -14.01 2.54
N PHE A 143 11.55 -14.24 3.71
CA PHE A 143 10.61 -15.33 3.95
C PHE A 143 9.38 -15.23 3.06
N LEU A 144 8.73 -14.07 2.99
CA LEU A 144 7.52 -13.84 2.19
C LEU A 144 7.74 -14.04 0.69
N ASN A 145 8.96 -13.81 0.19
CA ASN A 145 9.33 -14.08 -1.20
C ASN A 145 9.92 -15.50 -1.41
N SER A 146 10.00 -16.32 -0.36
CA SER A 146 10.47 -17.71 -0.49
C SER A 146 9.45 -18.57 -1.24
N PRO A 147 9.89 -19.60 -1.98
CA PRO A 147 8.97 -20.51 -2.67
C PRO A 147 7.94 -21.11 -1.71
N LEU A 148 8.37 -21.48 -0.50
CA LEU A 148 7.51 -22.07 0.51
C LEU A 148 6.37 -21.12 0.92
N ALA A 149 6.69 -19.87 1.28
CA ALA A 149 5.67 -18.91 1.69
C ALA A 149 4.70 -18.59 0.56
N ILE A 150 5.21 -18.45 -0.67
CA ILE A 150 4.36 -18.21 -1.85
C ILE A 150 3.39 -19.37 -2.11
N GLU A 151 3.84 -20.62 -1.98
CA GLU A 151 2.95 -21.79 -2.11
C GLU A 151 1.89 -21.82 -1.00
N TYR A 152 2.25 -21.50 0.25
CA TYR A 152 1.26 -21.38 1.33
C TYR A 152 0.22 -20.28 1.05
N CYS A 153 0.63 -19.11 0.56
CA CYS A 153 -0.30 -18.04 0.20
C CYS A 153 -1.29 -18.48 -0.87
N LYS A 154 -0.84 -19.24 -1.89
CA LYS A 154 -1.72 -19.80 -2.94
C LYS A 154 -2.69 -20.84 -2.39
N LEU A 155 -2.28 -21.65 -1.43
CA LEU A 155 -3.16 -22.64 -0.79
C LEU A 155 -4.25 -21.95 0.06
N LEU A 156 -3.90 -20.87 0.77
CA LEU A 156 -4.84 -20.11 1.60
C LEU A 156 -5.79 -19.24 0.78
N ASN A 157 -5.34 -18.77 -0.38
CA ASN A 157 -6.14 -18.01 -1.33
C ASN A 157 -5.82 -18.46 -2.77
N PRO A 158 -6.60 -19.40 -3.33
CA PRO A 158 -6.40 -19.90 -4.70
C PRO A 158 -6.86 -18.90 -5.78
N THR A 159 -7.31 -17.70 -5.40
CA THR A 159 -7.80 -16.68 -6.33
C THR A 159 -6.70 -15.68 -6.71
N ILE A 160 -6.98 -14.89 -7.74
CA ILE A 160 -6.10 -13.82 -8.26
C ILE A 160 -5.98 -12.62 -7.29
N SER A 161 -6.86 -12.53 -6.28
CA SER A 161 -6.97 -11.36 -5.39
C SER A 161 -6.46 -11.66 -3.98
N PHE A 162 -5.16 -11.46 -3.73
CA PHE A 162 -4.55 -11.64 -2.41
C PHE A 162 -4.62 -10.36 -1.56
N GLN A 163 -5.46 -10.36 -0.52
CA GLN A 163 -5.71 -9.18 0.32
C GLN A 163 -5.01 -9.27 1.67
N ASN A 164 -5.00 -8.15 2.40
CA ASN A 164 -4.48 -8.08 3.77
C ASN A 164 -5.14 -9.09 4.73
N ALA A 165 -6.40 -9.44 4.52
CA ALA A 165 -7.07 -10.43 5.36
C ALA A 165 -6.49 -11.83 5.16
N ASP A 166 -6.04 -12.16 3.95
CA ASP A 166 -5.51 -13.48 3.63
C ASP A 166 -4.14 -13.72 4.28
N ILE A 167 -3.29 -12.68 4.34
CA ILE A 167 -1.99 -12.75 5.01
C ILE A 167 -2.07 -12.68 6.54
N ASN A 168 -3.19 -12.19 7.08
CA ASN A 168 -3.45 -12.12 8.52
C ASN A 168 -4.12 -13.38 9.09
N ARG A 169 -4.50 -14.36 8.24
CA ARG A 169 -5.02 -15.66 8.68
C ARG A 169 -3.93 -16.49 9.37
#